data_AF-A0A9Q1CS52-F1
#
_entry.id   AF-A0A9Q1CS52-F1
#
_cell.length_a   1.000
_cell.length_b   1.000
_cell.length_c   1.000
_cell.angle_alpha   90.00
_cell.angle_beta   90.00
_cell.angle_gamma   90.00
#
_symmetry.space_group_name_H-M   'P 1'
#
loop_
_entity.id
_entity.type
_entity.pdbx_description
1 polymer ?
#
loop_
_entity_poly.entity_id
_entity_poly.type
_entity_poly.pdbx_seq_one_letter_code
_entity_poly.pdbx_strand_id
1 'polypeptide(L)'
;MEEAINAHYFHCSMHCLNLSAAKAVTTPSVRHTQEIVKEVVSFFRSSAKRSGLLKKCIEKCEDTRISKSHLMTACTTRFIERHTSIVCFRSLLRFIVESLSQMTTWQSSEARKKAYTLIHSISQTETVIGLVVLENISSIMLPTTRLLQTEGIDLVNAMSGVDDMLAMLESLRSSDSFGRIFEEAQKVAELLGITLTKPRTVRSVYRATTSSEDTSLDEYYRINAFYPTLDDILQDLRLRFSPKQQQAANFSRAVPAFMDFRDEEGDWRKLEMAVNTYIEKWVS
;
A
#
# COMPACT_ATOMS: atom_id res chain seq x y z
N MET A 1 10.61 23.13 28.64
CA MET A 1 11.18 22.41 27.49
C MET A 1 12.01 23.42 26.74
N GLU A 2 13.27 23.56 27.11
CA GLU A 2 14.26 24.20 26.24
C GLU A 2 14.37 23.29 25.01
N GLU A 3 13.95 23.78 23.86
CA GLU A 3 14.03 23.06 22.59
C GLU A 3 15.51 22.81 22.26
N ALA A 4 15.87 21.58 21.90
CA ALA A 4 17.20 21.24 21.45
C ALA A 4 17.46 21.88 20.06
N ILE A 5 17.88 23.15 20.06
CA ILE A 5 18.00 24.02 18.87
C ILE A 5 19.01 23.46 17.84
N ASN A 6 19.96 22.64 18.29
CA ASN A 6 20.98 22.00 17.46
C ASN A 6 20.63 20.56 17.04
N ALA A 7 19.46 20.04 17.43
CA ALA A 7 19.04 18.69 17.06
C ALA A 7 18.53 18.65 15.61
N HIS A 8 19.08 17.76 14.80
CA HIS A 8 18.53 17.47 13.48
C HIS A 8 17.34 16.52 13.60
N TYR A 9 16.16 16.98 13.21
CA TYR A 9 14.95 16.16 13.19
C TYR A 9 14.86 15.39 11.88
N PHE A 10 14.66 14.07 11.99
CA PHE A 10 14.37 13.18 10.87
C PHE A 10 13.12 12.37 11.18
N HIS A 11 12.35 12.06 10.14
CA HIS A 11 11.21 11.17 10.29
C HIS A 11 11.71 9.73 10.44
N CYS A 12 11.01 8.91 11.23
CA CYS A 12 11.34 7.49 11.27
C CYS A 12 11.07 6.86 9.90
N SER A 13 11.91 5.92 9.49
CA SER A 13 11.85 5.30 8.16
C SER A 13 10.48 4.64 7.88
N MET A 14 9.82 4.11 8.93
CA MET A 14 8.46 3.58 8.80
C MET A 14 7.41 4.69 8.55
N HIS A 15 7.55 5.84 9.21
CA HIS A 15 6.69 6.99 8.94
C HIS A 15 6.90 7.52 7.51
N CYS A 16 8.15 7.54 7.03
CA CYS A 16 8.47 7.88 5.65
C CYS A 16 7.75 6.96 4.66
N LEU A 17 7.85 5.63 4.81
CA LEU A 17 7.15 4.67 3.95
C LEU A 17 5.63 4.86 3.98
N ASN A 18 5.04 4.98 5.17
CA ASN A 18 3.59 5.15 5.32
C ASN A 18 3.08 6.45 4.66
N LEU A 19 3.86 7.52 4.70
CA LEU A 19 3.52 8.77 4.02
C LEU A 19 3.68 8.65 2.48
N SER A 20 4.68 7.93 1.98
CA SER A 20 4.78 7.66 0.53
C SER A 20 3.62 6.83 0.00
N ALA A 21 3.20 5.83 0.76
CA ALA A 21 1.98 5.06 0.48
C ALA A 21 0.74 5.95 0.38
N ALA A 22 0.71 7.04 1.15
CA ALA A 22 -0.38 8.01 1.15
C ALA A 22 -0.37 8.92 -0.08
N LYS A 23 0.77 9.08 -0.75
CA LYS A 23 0.93 9.95 -1.91
C LYS A 23 0.40 9.34 -3.21
N ALA A 24 0.33 8.00 -3.30
CA ALA A 24 -0.34 7.24 -4.38
C ALA A 24 -1.77 7.72 -4.73
N VAL A 25 -2.37 8.53 -3.86
CA VAL A 25 -3.68 9.15 -3.98
C VAL A 25 -3.70 10.33 -4.98
N THR A 26 -2.57 10.81 -5.49
CA THR A 26 -2.54 11.92 -6.47
C THR A 26 -3.35 11.61 -7.73
N THR A 27 -3.20 10.41 -8.29
CA THR A 27 -3.98 9.95 -9.46
C THR A 27 -5.46 9.72 -9.10
N PRO A 28 -6.42 10.39 -9.77
CA PRO A 28 -7.84 10.32 -9.41
C PRO A 28 -8.45 8.91 -9.37
N SER A 29 -8.17 8.08 -10.37
CA SER A 29 -8.68 6.70 -10.45
C SER A 29 -8.17 5.83 -9.29
N VAL A 30 -6.91 5.99 -8.94
CA VAL A 30 -6.26 5.25 -7.84
C VAL A 30 -6.76 5.73 -6.48
N ARG A 31 -6.93 7.05 -6.30
CA ARG A 31 -7.57 7.63 -5.11
C ARG A 31 -8.98 7.08 -4.91
N HIS A 32 -9.78 7.13 -5.96
CA HIS A 32 -11.15 6.63 -5.92
C HIS A 32 -11.19 5.15 -5.52
N THR A 33 -10.29 4.34 -6.07
CA THR A 33 -10.14 2.94 -5.69
C THR A 33 -9.82 2.78 -4.20
N GLN A 34 -8.85 3.54 -3.67
CA GLN A 34 -8.51 3.48 -2.25
C GLN A 34 -9.69 3.86 -1.35
N GLU A 35 -10.50 4.84 -1.76
CA GLU A 35 -11.71 5.26 -1.04
C GLU A 35 -12.76 4.15 -1.03
N ILE A 36 -13.01 3.51 -2.15
CA ILE A 36 -13.92 2.36 -2.25
C ILE A 36 -13.45 1.23 -1.35
N VAL A 37 -12.16 0.87 -1.39
CA VAL A 37 -11.60 -0.17 -0.52
C VAL A 37 -11.86 0.17 0.95
N LYS A 38 -11.56 1.40 1.38
CA LYS A 38 -11.83 1.85 2.76
C LYS A 38 -13.31 1.77 3.12
N GLU A 39 -14.18 2.16 2.21
CA GLU A 39 -15.63 2.18 2.42
C GLU A 39 -16.19 0.75 2.58
N VAL A 40 -15.77 -0.17 1.71
CA VAL A 40 -16.15 -1.59 1.80
C VAL A 40 -15.67 -2.18 3.12
N VAL A 41 -14.42 -1.95 3.48
CA VAL A 41 -13.84 -2.45 4.73
C VAL A 41 -14.61 -1.91 5.94
N SER A 42 -14.90 -0.61 5.97
CA SER A 42 -15.71 0.01 7.02
C SER A 42 -17.12 -0.59 7.08
N PHE A 43 -17.74 -0.85 5.93
CA PHE A 43 -19.06 -1.45 5.85
C PHE A 43 -19.12 -2.86 6.47
N PHE A 44 -18.11 -3.70 6.21
CA PHE A 44 -18.02 -5.02 6.85
C PHE A 44 -17.72 -4.93 8.36
N ARG A 45 -16.81 -4.04 8.77
CA ARG A 45 -16.39 -3.88 10.18
C ARG A 45 -17.47 -3.27 11.08
N SER A 46 -18.33 -2.42 10.53
CA SER A 46 -19.41 -1.77 11.29
C SER A 46 -20.50 -2.73 11.79
N SER A 47 -20.48 -4.01 11.39
CA SER A 47 -21.44 -4.99 11.87
C SER A 47 -20.85 -6.39 11.96
N ALA A 48 -20.92 -7.00 13.15
CA ALA A 48 -20.54 -8.39 13.37
C ALA A 48 -21.29 -9.36 12.46
N LYS A 49 -22.56 -9.07 12.13
CA LYS A 49 -23.36 -9.86 11.19
C LYS A 49 -22.77 -9.83 9.77
N ARG A 50 -22.31 -8.66 9.30
CA ARG A 50 -21.70 -8.50 7.97
C ARG A 50 -20.33 -9.18 7.91
N SER A 51 -19.47 -8.93 8.90
CA SER A 51 -18.18 -9.61 9.03
C SER A 51 -18.33 -11.13 9.16
N GLY A 52 -19.34 -11.61 9.89
CA GLY A 52 -19.65 -13.03 10.01
C GLY A 52 -20.11 -13.66 8.70
N LEU A 53 -20.85 -12.93 7.86
CA LEU A 53 -21.22 -13.41 6.53
C LEU A 53 -19.99 -13.58 5.62
N LEU A 54 -19.07 -12.61 5.63
CA LEU A 54 -17.81 -12.70 4.87
C LEU A 54 -17.01 -13.94 5.24
N LYS A 55 -16.85 -14.18 6.55
CA LYS A 55 -16.21 -15.39 7.08
C LYS A 55 -16.88 -16.68 6.60
N LYS A 56 -18.21 -16.73 6.63
CA LYS A 56 -18.98 -17.89 6.13
C LYS A 56 -18.76 -18.13 4.63
N CYS A 57 -18.66 -17.08 3.82
CA CYS A 57 -18.36 -17.23 2.38
C CYS A 57 -16.95 -17.79 2.17
N ILE A 58 -15.97 -17.36 2.97
CA ILE A 58 -14.60 -17.91 2.95
C ILE A 58 -14.59 -19.39 3.37
N GLU A 59 -15.31 -19.75 4.43
CA GLU A 59 -15.38 -21.13 4.95
C GLU A 59 -15.99 -22.09 3.93
N LYS A 60 -17.05 -21.67 3.25
CA LYS A 60 -17.76 -22.45 2.22
C LYS A 60 -17.00 -22.60 0.91
N CYS A 61 -15.85 -21.94 0.75
CA CYS A 61 -14.98 -22.12 -0.40
C CYS A 61 -14.55 -23.59 -0.55
N GLU A 62 -14.88 -24.25 -1.65
CA GLU A 62 -14.41 -25.62 -1.92
C GLU A 62 -13.03 -25.65 -2.59
N ASP A 63 -12.51 -24.51 -3.05
CA ASP A 63 -11.20 -24.42 -3.68
C ASP A 63 -10.08 -24.66 -2.65
N THR A 64 -9.43 -25.82 -2.75
CA THR A 64 -8.36 -26.27 -1.84
C THR A 64 -7.05 -25.52 -2.05
N ARG A 65 -6.89 -24.78 -3.16
CA ARG A 65 -5.71 -23.95 -3.41
C ARG A 65 -5.71 -22.67 -2.57
N ILE A 66 -6.85 -22.34 -1.97
CA ILE A 66 -7.03 -21.13 -1.18
C ILE A 66 -6.76 -21.43 0.28
N SER A 67 -5.77 -20.74 0.85
CA SER A 67 -5.52 -20.78 2.29
C SER A 67 -6.62 -20.02 3.05
N LYS A 68 -7.66 -20.76 3.47
CA LYS A 68 -8.77 -20.23 4.26
C LYS A 68 -8.29 -19.57 5.55
N SER A 69 -7.34 -20.19 6.24
CA SER A 69 -6.76 -19.64 7.47
C SER A 69 -6.10 -18.28 7.23
N HIS A 70 -5.34 -18.13 6.14
CA HIS A 70 -4.71 -16.86 5.78
C HIS A 70 -5.74 -15.76 5.48
N LEU A 71 -6.79 -16.08 4.72
CA LEU A 71 -7.87 -15.14 4.39
C LEU A 71 -8.68 -14.73 5.64
N MET A 72 -8.90 -15.67 6.57
CA MET A 72 -9.56 -15.40 7.84
C MET A 72 -8.72 -14.45 8.71
N THR A 73 -7.41 -14.66 8.78
CA THR A 73 -6.48 -13.73 9.45
C THR A 73 -6.52 -12.35 8.81
N ALA A 74 -6.45 -12.27 7.47
CA ALA A 74 -6.51 -11.03 6.71
C ALA A 74 -7.79 -10.22 7.01
N CYS A 75 -8.95 -10.89 7.10
CA CYS A 75 -10.23 -10.29 7.46
C CYS A 75 -10.24 -9.70 8.89
N THR A 76 -9.49 -10.28 9.83
CA THR A 76 -9.53 -9.89 11.25
C THR A 76 -8.54 -8.80 11.65
N THR A 77 -7.28 -8.88 11.22
CA THR A 77 -6.18 -8.12 11.85
C THR A 77 -5.47 -7.13 10.94
N ARG A 78 -5.70 -7.16 9.62
CA ARG A 78 -4.82 -6.48 8.64
C ARG A 78 -5.43 -5.30 7.88
N PHE A 79 -6.55 -4.75 8.37
CA PHE A 79 -7.12 -3.52 7.84
C PHE A 79 -6.49 -2.22 8.39
N ILE A 80 -5.36 -2.32 9.08
CA ILE A 80 -4.72 -1.20 9.78
C ILE A 80 -3.53 -0.63 8.97
N GLU A 81 -2.89 -1.44 8.11
CA GLU A 81 -1.73 -1.04 7.30
C GLU A 81 -2.09 -0.89 5.82
N ARG A 82 -1.70 0.22 5.20
CA ARG A 82 -2.20 0.65 3.89
C ARG A 82 -1.87 -0.34 2.76
N HIS A 83 -0.63 -0.84 2.71
CA HIS A 83 -0.19 -1.82 1.70
C HIS A 83 -0.79 -3.21 1.95
N THR A 84 -0.77 -3.67 3.20
CA THR A 84 -1.35 -4.95 3.59
C THR A 84 -2.85 -5.00 3.30
N SER A 85 -3.57 -3.90 3.51
CA SER A 85 -5.00 -3.78 3.27
C SER A 85 -5.38 -3.99 1.80
N ILE A 86 -4.64 -3.40 0.86
CA ILE A 86 -4.91 -3.57 -0.58
C ILE A 86 -4.68 -5.02 -1.02
N VAL A 87 -3.53 -5.60 -0.67
CA VAL A 87 -3.19 -6.99 -1.03
C VAL A 87 -4.22 -7.96 -0.42
N CYS A 88 -4.60 -7.75 0.85
CA CYS A 88 -5.64 -8.53 1.51
C CYS A 88 -7.01 -8.34 0.82
N PHE A 89 -7.40 -7.10 0.49
CA PHE A 89 -8.65 -6.82 -0.21
C PHE A 89 -8.72 -7.54 -1.55
N ARG A 90 -7.64 -7.49 -2.35
CA ARG A 90 -7.56 -8.17 -3.64
C ARG A 90 -7.72 -9.68 -3.51
N SER A 91 -7.10 -10.28 -2.49
CA SER A 91 -7.23 -11.73 -2.18
C SER A 91 -8.64 -12.12 -1.73
N LEU A 92 -9.37 -11.21 -1.11
CA LEU A 92 -10.73 -11.41 -0.60
C LEU A 92 -11.83 -10.98 -1.58
N LEU A 93 -11.47 -10.35 -2.71
CA LEU A 93 -12.39 -9.65 -3.61
C LEU A 93 -13.61 -10.49 -3.99
N ARG A 94 -13.40 -11.76 -4.37
CA ARG A 94 -14.51 -12.65 -4.75
C ARG A 94 -15.52 -12.84 -3.61
N PHE A 95 -15.03 -13.04 -2.39
CA PHE A 95 -15.86 -13.30 -1.21
C PHE A 95 -16.55 -12.03 -0.73
N ILE A 96 -15.89 -10.88 -0.90
CA ILE A 96 -16.47 -9.56 -0.66
C ILE A 96 -17.67 -9.37 -1.57
N VAL A 97 -17.50 -9.59 -2.88
CA VAL A 97 -18.58 -9.41 -3.86
C VAL A 97 -19.71 -10.42 -3.63
N GLU A 98 -19.40 -11.69 -3.37
CA GLU A 98 -20.39 -12.70 -3.01
C GLU A 98 -21.20 -12.30 -1.76
N SER A 99 -20.51 -11.83 -0.72
CA SER A 99 -21.16 -11.40 0.52
C SER A 99 -22.04 -10.18 0.31
N LEU A 100 -21.57 -9.18 -0.44
CA LEU A 100 -22.36 -8.00 -0.78
C LEU A 100 -23.60 -8.40 -1.61
N SER A 101 -23.45 -9.31 -2.56
CA SER A 101 -24.56 -9.83 -3.38
C SER A 101 -25.63 -10.48 -2.50
N GLN A 102 -25.26 -11.30 -1.52
CA GLN A 102 -26.23 -11.84 -0.57
C GLN A 102 -26.90 -10.73 0.28
N MET A 103 -26.16 -9.70 0.68
CA MET A 103 -26.70 -8.55 1.44
C MET A 103 -27.73 -7.74 0.66
N THR A 104 -27.73 -7.79 -0.67
CA THR A 104 -28.76 -7.14 -1.49
C THR A 104 -30.16 -7.72 -1.29
N THR A 105 -30.27 -8.91 -0.69
CA THR A 105 -31.57 -9.54 -0.36
C THR A 105 -31.99 -9.34 1.09
N TRP A 106 -31.20 -8.62 1.88
CA TRP A 106 -31.51 -8.40 3.30
C TRP A 106 -32.74 -7.50 3.48
N GLN A 107 -33.47 -7.75 4.57
CA GLN A 107 -34.63 -6.97 4.97
C GLN A 107 -34.26 -5.49 5.24
N SER A 108 -33.08 -5.24 5.80
CA SER A 108 -32.58 -3.88 6.05
C SER A 108 -32.38 -3.13 4.73
N SER A 109 -33.22 -2.13 4.49
CA SER A 109 -33.17 -1.27 3.30
C SER A 109 -31.83 -0.53 3.18
N GLU A 110 -31.30 -0.04 4.30
CA GLU A 110 -30.01 0.63 4.35
C GLU A 110 -28.86 -0.29 3.92
N ALA A 111 -28.78 -1.49 4.53
CA ALA A 111 -27.73 -2.46 4.20
C ALA A 111 -27.83 -2.93 2.75
N ARG A 112 -29.04 -3.17 2.24
CA ARG A 112 -29.30 -3.56 0.86
C ARG A 112 -28.84 -2.49 -0.14
N LYS A 113 -29.27 -1.23 0.05
CA LYS A 113 -28.88 -0.12 -0.82
C LYS A 113 -27.36 0.08 -0.81
N LYS A 114 -26.75 0.07 0.38
CA LYS A 114 -25.30 0.23 0.52
C LYS A 114 -24.55 -0.90 -0.17
N ALA A 115 -24.99 -2.16 -0.02
CA ALA A 115 -24.38 -3.29 -0.70
C ALA A 115 -24.45 -3.16 -2.23
N TYR A 116 -25.60 -2.75 -2.77
CA TYR A 116 -25.76 -2.51 -4.21
C TYR A 116 -24.80 -1.42 -4.72
N THR A 117 -24.72 -0.28 -4.02
CA THR A 117 -23.79 0.80 -4.35
C THR A 117 -22.34 0.31 -4.32
N LEU A 118 -21.93 -0.44 -3.30
CA LEU A 118 -20.56 -0.94 -3.18
C LEU A 118 -20.20 -1.93 -4.29
N ILE A 119 -21.12 -2.84 -4.67
CA ILE A 119 -20.91 -3.74 -5.82
C ILE A 119 -20.67 -2.92 -7.09
N HIS A 120 -21.56 -1.95 -7.36
CA HIS A 120 -21.43 -1.11 -8.54
C HIS A 120 -20.09 -0.34 -8.57
N SER A 121 -19.68 0.22 -7.42
CA SER A 121 -18.39 0.93 -7.29
C SER A 121 -17.18 0.02 -7.49
N ILE A 122 -17.19 -1.19 -6.93
CA ILE A 122 -16.12 -2.20 -7.13
C ILE A 122 -16.03 -2.60 -8.61
N SER A 123 -17.17 -2.73 -9.27
CA SER A 123 -17.31 -3.16 -10.66
C SER A 123 -17.01 -2.08 -11.71
N GLN A 124 -16.61 -0.86 -11.32
CA GLN A 124 -16.17 0.14 -12.30
C GLN A 124 -14.79 -0.20 -12.87
N THR A 125 -14.58 0.07 -14.16
CA THR A 125 -13.30 -0.21 -14.84
C THR A 125 -12.13 0.48 -14.13
N GLU A 126 -12.33 1.75 -13.75
CA GLU A 126 -11.33 2.55 -13.04
C GLU A 126 -10.97 1.94 -11.69
N THR A 127 -11.94 1.38 -10.97
CA THR A 127 -11.72 0.71 -9.69
C THR A 127 -10.97 -0.60 -9.88
N VAL A 128 -11.33 -1.39 -10.88
CA VAL A 128 -10.64 -2.67 -11.16
C VAL A 128 -9.18 -2.44 -11.54
N ILE A 129 -8.93 -1.53 -12.48
CA ILE A 129 -7.56 -1.22 -12.90
C ILE A 129 -6.78 -0.58 -11.76
N GLY A 130 -7.37 0.39 -11.06
CA GLY A 130 -6.75 1.02 -9.90
C GLY A 130 -6.41 0.00 -8.81
N LEU A 131 -7.24 -1.02 -8.60
CA LEU A 131 -7.01 -2.05 -7.58
C LEU A 131 -5.81 -2.92 -7.93
N VAL A 132 -5.71 -3.37 -9.18
CA VAL A 132 -4.60 -4.23 -9.63
C VAL A 132 -3.29 -3.44 -9.64
N VAL A 133 -3.30 -2.18 -10.09
CA VAL A 133 -2.13 -1.29 -10.02
C VAL A 133 -1.67 -1.10 -8.57
N LEU A 134 -2.60 -0.78 -7.66
CA LEU A 134 -2.28 -0.59 -6.24
C LEU A 134 -1.74 -1.86 -5.59
N GLU A 135 -2.27 -3.02 -5.96
CA GLU A 135 -1.87 -4.30 -5.41
C GLU A 135 -0.46 -4.69 -5.88
N ASN A 136 -0.14 -4.50 -7.16
CA ASN A 136 1.20 -4.74 -7.68
C ASN A 136 2.26 -3.86 -6.98
N ILE A 137 1.98 -2.55 -6.85
CA ILE A 137 2.86 -1.61 -6.14
C ILE A 137 2.98 -1.98 -4.66
N SER A 138 1.85 -2.26 -4.00
CA SER A 138 1.84 -2.60 -2.57
C SER A 138 2.57 -3.92 -2.29
N SER A 139 2.52 -4.87 -3.21
CA SER A 139 3.21 -6.16 -3.07
C SER A 139 4.73 -5.99 -3.11
N ILE A 140 5.25 -5.06 -3.92
CA ILE A 140 6.68 -4.71 -3.93
C ILE A 140 7.10 -3.97 -2.66
N MET A 141 6.25 -3.08 -2.14
CA MET A 141 6.57 -2.28 -0.95
C MET A 141 6.43 -3.05 0.37
N LEU A 142 5.66 -4.14 0.39
CA LEU A 142 5.29 -4.86 1.61
C LEU A 142 6.49 -5.50 2.35
N PRO A 143 7.45 -6.17 1.69
CA PRO A 143 8.62 -6.75 2.36
C PRO A 143 9.46 -5.68 3.08
N THR A 144 9.75 -4.57 2.40
CA THR A 144 10.53 -3.45 2.95
C THR A 144 9.79 -2.76 4.10
N THR A 145 8.47 -2.65 4.00
CA THR A 145 7.61 -2.18 5.10
C THR A 145 7.79 -3.05 6.34
N ARG A 146 7.71 -4.38 6.20
CA ARG A 146 7.87 -5.31 7.33
C ARG A 146 9.29 -5.30 7.88
N LEU A 147 10.30 -5.18 7.01
CA LEU A 147 11.70 -5.07 7.41
C LEU A 147 11.90 -3.84 8.32
N LEU A 148 11.38 -2.69 7.92
CA LEU A 148 11.49 -1.44 8.68
C LEU A 148 10.62 -1.40 9.95
N GLN A 149 9.69 -2.33 10.12
CA GLN A 149 8.91 -2.51 11.34
C GLN A 149 9.54 -3.50 12.33
N THR A 150 10.59 -4.22 11.91
CA THR A 150 11.20 -5.26 12.75
C THR A 150 11.99 -4.62 13.89
N GLU A 151 11.70 -5.02 15.13
CA GLU A 151 12.42 -4.53 16.31
C GLU A 151 13.89 -4.98 16.28
N GLY A 152 14.80 -4.07 16.64
CA GLY A 152 16.25 -4.37 16.66
C GLY A 152 16.89 -4.54 15.28
N ILE A 153 16.20 -4.13 14.20
CA ILE A 153 16.76 -4.22 12.84
C ILE A 153 17.98 -3.30 12.68
N ASP A 154 18.98 -3.77 11.93
CA ASP A 154 20.07 -2.91 11.44
C ASP A 154 19.50 -1.94 10.41
N LEU A 155 19.40 -0.67 10.80
CA LEU A 155 18.80 0.38 9.98
C LEU A 155 19.57 0.62 8.69
N VAL A 156 20.89 0.38 8.65
CA VAL A 156 21.71 0.52 7.44
C VAL A 156 21.41 -0.61 6.47
N ASN A 157 21.34 -1.85 6.94
CA ASN A 157 20.91 -2.97 6.11
C ASN A 157 19.47 -2.78 5.62
N ALA A 158 18.60 -2.20 6.45
CA ALA A 158 17.23 -1.88 6.04
C ALA A 158 17.16 -0.81 4.94
N MET A 159 18.12 0.13 4.87
CA MET A 159 18.22 1.08 3.75
C MET A 159 18.57 0.40 2.42
N SER A 160 19.41 -0.64 2.43
CA SER A 160 19.64 -1.45 1.22
C SER A 160 18.33 -2.05 0.68
N GLY A 161 17.45 -2.52 1.58
CA GLY A 161 16.12 -3.03 1.19
C GLY A 161 15.17 -1.95 0.66
N VAL A 162 15.42 -0.67 0.95
CA VAL A 162 14.70 0.46 0.33
C VAL A 162 15.21 0.70 -1.08
N ASP A 163 16.52 0.63 -1.30
CA ASP A 163 17.13 0.79 -2.63
C ASP A 163 16.68 -0.34 -3.57
N ASP A 164 16.63 -1.58 -3.08
CA ASP A 164 16.10 -2.73 -3.83
C ASP A 164 14.62 -2.53 -4.21
N MET A 165 13.81 -2.03 -3.27
CA MET A 165 12.40 -1.72 -3.50
C MET A 165 12.22 -0.63 -4.56
N LEU A 166 13.03 0.43 -4.52
CA LEU A 166 13.03 1.49 -5.53
C LEU A 166 13.39 0.94 -6.91
N ALA A 167 14.45 0.13 -7.01
CA ALA A 167 14.84 -0.50 -8.27
C ALA A 167 13.74 -1.41 -8.84
N MET A 168 13.05 -2.19 -8.00
CA MET A 168 11.91 -3.00 -8.43
C MET A 168 10.74 -2.14 -8.91
N LEU A 169 10.39 -1.06 -8.22
CA LEU A 169 9.34 -0.13 -8.65
C LEU A 169 9.70 0.57 -9.96
N GLU A 170 10.96 0.94 -10.17
CA GLU A 170 11.43 1.51 -11.43
C GLU A 170 11.29 0.51 -12.59
N SER A 171 11.59 -0.77 -12.36
CA SER A 171 11.45 -1.83 -13.36
C SER A 171 9.99 -2.09 -13.78
N LEU A 172 9.02 -1.76 -12.93
CA LEU A 172 7.60 -1.81 -13.29
C LEU A 172 7.23 -0.78 -14.36
N ARG A 173 8.02 0.27 -14.53
CA ARG A 173 7.72 1.38 -15.44
C ARG A 173 8.02 1.06 -16.91
N SER A 174 7.42 0.00 -17.43
CA SER A 174 7.58 -0.45 -18.82
C SER A 174 6.23 -0.82 -19.47
N SER A 175 6.19 -0.87 -20.80
CA SER A 175 5.04 -1.39 -21.54
C SER A 175 4.71 -2.82 -21.15
N ASP A 176 5.74 -3.65 -21.03
CA ASP A 176 5.59 -5.10 -20.86
C ASP A 176 5.11 -5.42 -19.45
N SER A 177 5.64 -4.72 -18.44
CA SER A 177 5.16 -4.82 -17.06
C SER A 177 3.69 -4.39 -16.97
N PHE A 178 3.31 -3.29 -17.62
CA PHE A 178 1.90 -2.88 -17.65
C PHE A 178 1.01 -3.87 -18.41
N GLY A 179 1.49 -4.48 -19.50
CA GLY A 179 0.75 -5.52 -20.22
C GLY A 179 0.30 -6.66 -19.30
N ARG A 180 1.21 -7.16 -18.45
CA ARG A 180 0.89 -8.20 -17.45
C ARG A 180 -0.12 -7.72 -16.40
N ILE A 181 0.06 -6.49 -15.90
CA ILE A 181 -0.87 -5.85 -14.95
C ILE A 181 -2.27 -5.71 -15.59
N PHE A 182 -2.33 -5.38 -16.87
CA PHE A 182 -3.59 -5.23 -17.60
C PHE A 182 -4.28 -6.58 -17.83
N GLU A 183 -3.54 -7.64 -18.16
CA GLU A 183 -4.07 -9.01 -18.21
C GLU A 183 -4.63 -9.46 -16.86
N GLU A 184 -3.99 -9.11 -15.75
CA GLU A 184 -4.53 -9.36 -14.40
C GLU A 184 -5.83 -8.60 -14.16
N ALA A 185 -5.92 -7.35 -14.61
CA ALA A 185 -7.16 -6.57 -14.54
C ALA A 185 -8.27 -7.21 -15.39
N GLN A 186 -7.95 -7.77 -16.55
CA GLN A 186 -8.92 -8.53 -17.37
C GLN A 186 -9.43 -9.78 -16.63
N LYS A 187 -8.55 -10.53 -15.95
CA LYS A 187 -8.95 -11.68 -15.12
C LYS A 187 -9.86 -11.25 -13.96
N VAL A 188 -9.61 -10.08 -13.36
CA VAL A 188 -10.52 -9.50 -12.34
C VAL A 188 -11.86 -9.13 -12.96
N ALA A 189 -11.86 -8.53 -14.14
CA ALA A 189 -13.06 -8.14 -14.86
C ALA A 189 -13.95 -9.35 -15.14
N GLU A 190 -13.35 -10.45 -15.61
CA GLU A 190 -14.01 -11.73 -15.85
C GLU A 190 -14.61 -12.31 -14.55
N LEU A 191 -13.85 -12.32 -13.46
CA LEU A 191 -14.33 -12.74 -12.13
C LEU A 191 -15.58 -11.95 -11.69
N LEU A 192 -15.63 -10.67 -12.02
CA LEU A 192 -16.75 -9.77 -11.66
C LEU A 192 -17.87 -9.74 -12.71
N GLY A 193 -17.71 -10.42 -13.85
CA GLY A 193 -18.66 -10.39 -14.96
C GLY A 193 -18.79 -9.01 -15.63
N ILE A 194 -17.71 -8.22 -15.65
CA ILE A 194 -17.70 -6.88 -16.28
C ILE A 194 -16.83 -6.84 -17.53
N THR A 195 -17.15 -5.93 -18.44
CA THR A 195 -16.28 -5.59 -19.58
C THR A 195 -15.54 -4.29 -19.26
N LEU A 196 -14.21 -4.30 -19.39
CA LEU A 196 -13.40 -3.09 -19.18
C LEU A 196 -13.65 -2.10 -20.32
N THR A 197 -13.88 -0.83 -19.99
CA THR A 197 -14.19 0.24 -20.95
C THR A 197 -13.46 1.52 -20.61
N LYS A 198 -13.16 2.35 -21.62
CA LYS A 198 -12.64 3.71 -21.35
C LYS A 198 -13.70 4.57 -20.64
N PRO A 199 -13.30 5.54 -19.82
CA PRO A 199 -14.23 6.55 -19.30
C PRO A 199 -14.88 7.29 -20.46
N ARG A 200 -16.14 7.73 -20.29
CA ARG A 200 -16.80 8.60 -21.26
C ARG A 200 -16.13 9.97 -21.25
N THR A 201 -15.22 10.23 -22.19
CA THR A 201 -14.55 11.52 -22.30
C THR A 201 -15.46 12.53 -23.01
N VAL A 202 -15.84 13.61 -22.33
CA VAL A 202 -16.31 14.83 -23.01
C VAL A 202 -15.06 15.57 -23.49
N ARG A 203 -14.96 15.86 -24.80
CA ARG A 203 -13.81 16.56 -25.39
C ARG A 203 -13.45 17.80 -24.57
N SER A 204 -12.24 17.84 -24.01
CA SER A 204 -11.68 19.04 -23.40
C SER A 204 -10.93 19.83 -24.47
N VAL A 205 -11.36 21.07 -24.73
CA VAL A 205 -10.75 21.98 -25.71
C VAL A 205 -9.35 22.46 -25.29
N TYR A 206 -8.98 22.32 -23.99
CA TYR A 206 -7.77 22.91 -23.41
C TYR A 206 -6.66 21.91 -23.05
N ARG A 207 -6.88 20.61 -23.25
CA ARG A 207 -5.81 19.61 -23.18
C ARG A 207 -5.86 18.82 -24.47
N ALA A 208 -4.75 18.76 -25.21
CA ALA A 208 -4.56 17.73 -26.23
C ALA A 208 -4.78 16.38 -25.54
N THR A 209 -6.00 15.87 -25.66
CA THR A 209 -6.41 14.71 -24.88
C THR A 209 -5.84 13.54 -25.66
N THR A 210 -4.92 12.79 -25.07
CA THR A 210 -4.40 11.51 -25.59
C THR A 210 -5.50 10.46 -25.80
N SER A 211 -6.76 10.79 -25.54
CA SER A 211 -7.94 10.11 -26.06
C SER A 211 -8.23 10.55 -27.50
N SER A 212 -7.39 10.11 -28.44
CA SER A 212 -7.90 9.85 -29.78
C SER A 212 -8.87 8.65 -29.71
N GLU A 213 -9.83 8.55 -30.64
CA GLU A 213 -10.67 7.34 -30.74
C GLU A 213 -9.81 6.07 -30.96
N ASP A 214 -8.61 6.25 -31.51
CA ASP A 214 -7.66 5.20 -31.91
C ASP A 214 -6.76 4.64 -30.79
N THR A 215 -6.63 5.31 -29.64
CA THR A 215 -5.78 4.82 -28.54
C THR A 215 -6.35 3.50 -27.99
N SER A 216 -5.56 2.46 -27.77
CA SER A 216 -6.11 1.22 -27.19
C SER A 216 -6.54 1.40 -25.72
N LEU A 217 -7.34 0.47 -25.19
CA LEU A 217 -7.82 0.52 -23.80
C LEU A 217 -6.65 0.41 -22.80
N ASP A 218 -5.72 -0.50 -23.06
CA ASP A 218 -4.51 -0.69 -22.26
C ASP A 218 -3.64 0.57 -22.30
N GLU A 219 -3.42 1.15 -23.49
CA GLU A 219 -2.59 2.35 -23.61
C GLU A 219 -3.19 3.54 -22.85
N TYR A 220 -4.51 3.70 -22.90
CA TYR A 220 -5.20 4.73 -22.14
C TYR A 220 -4.89 4.62 -20.64
N TYR A 221 -5.07 3.45 -20.04
CA TYR A 221 -4.85 3.27 -18.60
C TYR A 221 -3.37 3.26 -18.21
N ARG A 222 -2.49 2.83 -19.12
CA ARG A 222 -1.04 2.93 -18.92
C ARG A 222 -0.60 4.38 -18.72
N ILE A 223 -1.03 5.26 -19.61
CA ILE A 223 -0.64 6.68 -19.63
C ILE A 223 -1.36 7.48 -18.56
N ASN A 224 -2.65 7.21 -18.32
CA ASN A 224 -3.48 8.07 -17.48
C ASN A 224 -3.65 7.57 -16.03
N ALA A 225 -3.36 6.29 -15.75
CA ALA A 225 -3.48 5.75 -14.40
C ALA A 225 -2.16 5.16 -13.89
N PHE A 226 -1.53 4.26 -14.65
CA PHE A 226 -0.39 3.50 -14.16
C PHE A 226 0.89 4.33 -14.03
N TYR A 227 1.40 4.91 -15.13
CA TYR A 227 2.64 5.69 -15.09
C TYR A 227 2.56 6.88 -14.13
N PRO A 228 1.49 7.71 -14.12
CA PRO A 228 1.41 8.81 -13.16
C PRO A 228 1.46 8.34 -11.70
N THR A 229 0.75 7.25 -11.38
CA THR A 229 0.75 6.71 -10.01
C THR A 229 2.12 6.19 -9.61
N LEU A 230 2.80 5.47 -10.50
CA LEU A 230 4.12 4.92 -10.23
C LEU A 230 5.17 6.04 -10.09
N ASP A 231 5.13 7.02 -10.99
CA ASP A 231 6.05 8.17 -10.99
C ASP A 231 5.89 9.01 -9.70
N ASP A 232 4.64 9.27 -9.28
CA ASP A 232 4.37 10.01 -8.03
C ASP A 232 4.88 9.28 -6.78
N ILE A 233 4.73 7.96 -6.72
CA ILE A 233 5.22 7.14 -5.60
C ILE A 233 6.74 7.09 -5.59
N LEU A 234 7.36 6.85 -6.75
CA LEU A 234 8.82 6.83 -6.90
C LEU A 234 9.44 8.17 -6.50
N GLN A 235 8.86 9.28 -6.97
CA GLN A 235 9.32 10.61 -6.62
C GLN A 235 9.26 10.85 -5.10
N ASP A 236 8.13 10.54 -4.46
CA ASP A 236 7.97 10.75 -3.02
C ASP A 236 8.89 9.83 -2.19
N LEU A 237 9.04 8.56 -2.58
CA LEU A 237 9.99 7.64 -1.93
C LEU A 237 11.43 8.15 -2.00
N ARG A 238 11.88 8.59 -3.18
CA ARG A 238 13.24 9.16 -3.34
C ARG A 238 13.45 10.42 -2.52
N LEU A 239 12.43 11.27 -2.39
CA LEU A 239 12.50 12.47 -1.55
C LEU A 239 12.65 12.10 -0.07
N ARG A 240 11.91 11.09 0.41
CA ARG A 240 11.93 10.68 1.82
C ARG A 240 13.14 9.87 2.20
N PHE A 241 13.59 8.98 1.31
CA PHE A 241 14.80 8.17 1.47
C PHE A 241 16.00 8.83 0.80
N SER A 242 16.03 10.16 0.80
CA SER A 242 17.15 10.94 0.27
C SER A 242 18.47 10.57 0.94
N PRO A 243 19.62 10.93 0.35
CA PRO A 243 20.94 10.67 0.94
C PRO A 243 21.07 11.17 2.39
N LYS A 244 20.34 12.23 2.77
CA LYS A 244 20.29 12.72 4.16
C LYS A 244 19.64 11.71 5.12
N GLN A 245 18.57 11.05 4.70
CA GLN A 245 17.92 10.00 5.51
C GLN A 245 18.82 8.76 5.62
N GLN A 246 19.52 8.40 4.53
CA GLN A 246 20.50 7.31 4.56
C GLN A 246 21.70 7.66 5.48
N GLN A 247 22.14 8.92 5.50
CA GLN A 247 23.15 9.39 6.44
C GLN A 247 22.65 9.33 7.89
N ALA A 248 21.40 9.72 8.16
CA ALA A 248 20.77 9.57 9.47
C ALA A 248 20.74 8.09 9.92
N ALA A 249 20.44 7.18 8.99
CA ALA A 249 20.50 5.73 9.25
C ALA A 249 21.93 5.28 9.60
N ASN A 250 22.95 5.79 8.93
CA ASN A 250 24.35 5.45 9.24
C ASN A 250 24.77 5.88 10.66
N PHE A 251 24.23 7.00 11.18
CA PHE A 251 24.48 7.40 12.58
C PHE A 251 23.96 6.39 13.61
N SER A 252 23.01 5.53 13.25
CA SER A 252 22.59 4.44 14.15
C SER A 252 23.74 3.49 14.51
N ARG A 253 24.75 3.35 13.64
CA ARG A 253 25.95 2.54 13.92
C ARG A 253 26.87 3.16 14.97
N ALA A 254 26.74 4.47 15.22
CA ALA A 254 27.52 5.16 16.25
C ALA A 254 26.91 4.96 17.66
N VAL A 255 25.66 4.49 17.73
CA VAL A 255 24.99 4.18 19.00
C VAL A 255 25.28 2.73 19.38
N PRO A 256 25.84 2.46 20.56
CA PRO A 256 26.09 1.09 21.00
C PRO A 256 24.80 0.26 21.04
N ALA A 257 24.79 -0.89 20.38
CA ALA A 257 23.62 -1.77 20.24
C ALA A 257 23.03 -2.28 21.58
N PHE A 258 23.78 -2.18 22.67
CA PHE A 258 23.42 -2.69 24.00
C PHE A 258 22.90 -1.62 24.96
N MET A 259 22.61 -0.41 24.48
CA MET A 259 22.06 0.65 25.32
C MET A 259 20.54 0.53 25.43
N ASP A 260 20.06 0.29 26.65
CA ASP A 260 18.65 0.39 26.97
C ASP A 260 18.30 1.85 27.32
N PHE A 261 17.64 2.53 26.38
CA PHE A 261 17.19 3.91 26.54
C PHE A 261 15.83 4.01 27.24
N ARG A 262 15.25 2.89 27.72
CA ARG A 262 13.95 2.85 28.40
C ARG A 262 14.04 3.03 29.92
N ASP A 263 15.25 3.06 30.46
CA ASP A 263 15.49 3.31 31.88
C ASP A 263 15.39 4.82 32.14
N GLU A 264 14.52 5.25 33.07
CA GLU A 264 14.31 6.68 33.38
C GLU A 264 15.58 7.35 33.97
N GLU A 265 16.54 6.55 34.43
CA GLU A 265 17.87 7.03 34.85
C GLU A 265 18.84 7.27 33.69
N GLY A 266 18.42 7.06 32.43
CA GLY A 266 19.01 7.63 31.21
C GLY A 266 20.52 7.83 31.28
N ASP A 267 21.26 6.75 31.53
CA ASP A 267 22.66 6.87 31.94
C ASP A 267 23.55 7.08 30.70
N TRP A 268 23.48 8.28 30.12
CA TRP A 268 24.37 8.74 29.06
C TRP A 268 25.85 8.60 29.45
N ARG A 269 26.18 8.47 30.74
CA ARG A 269 27.55 8.16 31.21
C ARG A 269 28.01 6.77 30.77
N LYS A 270 27.11 5.84 30.46
CA LYS A 270 27.45 4.57 29.79
C LYS A 270 27.97 4.80 28.36
N LEU A 271 27.62 5.92 27.70
CA LEU A 271 28.22 6.32 26.42
C LEU A 271 29.64 6.84 26.62
N GLU A 272 29.96 7.45 27.76
CA GLU A 272 31.28 8.04 28.00
C GLU A 272 32.41 7.00 27.90
N MET A 273 32.24 5.81 28.49
CA MET A 273 33.19 4.70 28.34
C MET A 273 33.33 4.23 26.89
N ALA A 274 32.21 4.08 26.17
CA ALA A 274 32.22 3.64 24.77
C ALA A 274 32.88 4.69 23.86
N VAL A 275 32.53 5.97 24.04
CA VAL A 275 33.08 7.12 23.31
C VAL A 275 34.59 7.25 23.57
N ASN A 276 35.03 7.15 24.82
CA ASN A 276 36.45 7.18 25.16
C ASN A 276 37.24 6.03 24.51
N THR A 277 36.65 4.83 24.44
CA THR A 277 37.26 3.69 23.72
C THR A 277 37.45 3.97 22.23
N TYR A 278 36.53 4.71 21.59
CA TYR A 278 36.68 5.11 20.19
C TYR A 278 37.67 6.27 20.02
N ILE A 279 37.70 7.23 20.94
CA ILE A 279 38.64 8.36 20.92
C ILE A 279 40.09 7.86 21.06
N GLU A 280 40.35 6.96 22.01
CA GLU A 280 41.70 6.41 22.24
C GLU A 280 42.22 5.65 21.01
N LYS A 281 41.36 4.94 20.29
CA LYS A 281 41.73 4.23 19.04
C LYS A 281 41.88 5.11 17.82
N TRP A 282 41.36 6.34 17.84
CA TRP A 282 41.47 7.29 16.72
C TRP A 282 42.67 8.22 16.84
N VAL A 283 43.24 8.35 18.05
CA VAL A 283 44.39 9.21 18.35
C VAL A 283 45.72 8.43 18.38
N SER A 284 45.67 7.09 18.29
CA SER A 284 46.82 6.19 18.12
C SER A 284 47.08 5.84 16.66
#